data_AF-X1IRP2-F1
#
_entry.id   AF-X1IRP2-F1
#
_cell.length_a   1.000
_cell.length_b   1.000
_cell.length_c   1.000
_cell.angle_alpha   90.00
_cell.angle_beta   90.00
_cell.angle_gamma   90.00
#
_symmetry.space_group_name_H-M   'P 1'
#
loop_
_entity.id
_entity.type
_entity.pdbx_description
1 polymer ?
#
loop_
_entity_poly.entity_id
_entity_poly.type
_entity_poly.pdbx_seq_one_letter_code
_entity_poly.pdbx_strand_id
1 'polypeptide(L)' 'YQYKRSFLVGKREQKIGSDLINIDDNAIISGRVGSSVFDGEGFPCRNKKIIESGHF' A
#
# COMPACT_ATOMS: atom_id res chain seq x y z
N TYR A 1 -16.18 -0.47 -10.70
CA TYR A 1 -15.97 0.95 -11.04
C TYR A 1 -15.33 1.65 -9.85
N GLN A 2 -14.44 2.61 -10.07
CA GLN A 2 -13.84 3.41 -8.99
C GLN A 2 -14.64 4.72 -8.81
N TYR A 3 -15.04 5.05 -7.57
CA TYR A 3 -15.98 6.14 -7.25
C TYR A 3 -15.35 7.47 -6.79
N LYS A 4 -14.02 7.61 -6.87
CA LYS A 4 -13.23 8.79 -6.54
C LYS A 4 -13.48 9.40 -5.14
N ARG A 5 -13.73 8.55 -4.14
CA ARG A 5 -14.02 8.98 -2.75
C ARG A 5 -12.81 9.10 -1.83
N SER A 6 -11.61 8.81 -2.32
CA SER A 6 -10.37 8.93 -1.53
C SER A 6 -9.75 10.31 -1.74
N PHE A 7 -9.19 10.90 -0.69
CA PHE A 7 -8.36 12.11 -0.78
C PHE A 7 -7.06 11.90 -1.58
N LEU A 8 -6.67 10.64 -1.81
CA LEU A 8 -5.48 10.26 -2.57
C LEU A 8 -5.72 10.22 -4.09
N VAL A 9 -6.94 10.49 -4.55
CA VAL A 9 -7.24 10.55 -5.99
C VAL A 9 -6.39 11.63 -6.65
N GLY A 10 -5.60 11.23 -7.66
CA GLY A 10 -4.70 12.13 -8.38
C GLY A 10 -3.42 12.51 -7.63
N LYS A 11 -3.13 11.88 -6.49
CA LYS A 11 -1.94 12.16 -5.66
C LYS A 11 -0.75 11.23 -5.91
N ARG A 12 -0.85 10.33 -6.89
CA ARG A 12 0.25 9.42 -7.22
C ARG A 12 1.50 10.21 -7.60
N GLU A 13 2.63 9.78 -7.09
CA GLU A 13 3.96 10.38 -7.06
C GLU A 13 4.05 11.75 -6.32
N GLN A 14 2.95 12.26 -5.77
CA GLN A 14 2.96 13.55 -5.06
C GLN A 14 3.45 13.37 -3.63
N LYS A 15 4.24 14.35 -3.17
CA LYS A 15 4.63 14.45 -1.77
C LYS A 15 3.42 14.84 -0.92
N ILE A 16 2.95 13.90 -0.11
CA ILE A 16 1.80 14.07 0.80
C ILE A 16 2.17 13.92 2.27
N GLY A 17 3.46 13.69 2.57
CA GLY A 17 3.99 13.55 3.92
C GLY A 17 5.41 14.07 4.07
N SER A 18 5.97 13.90 5.27
CA SER A 18 7.38 14.15 5.55
C SER A 18 8.28 13.14 4.84
N ASP A 19 9.51 13.54 4.52
CA ASP A 19 10.55 12.64 3.97
C ASP A 19 10.88 11.47 4.89
N LEU A 20 10.53 11.56 6.17
CA LEU A 20 10.74 10.51 7.15
C LEU A 20 9.67 9.39 7.10
N ILE A 21 8.59 9.58 6.35
CA ILE A 21 7.46 8.64 6.32
C ILE A 21 7.62 7.66 5.16
N ASN A 22 7.57 6.37 5.49
CA ASN A 22 7.44 5.28 4.53
C ASN A 22 6.30 4.36 5.00
N ILE A 23 5.47 3.89 4.06
CA ILE A 23 4.34 3.01 4.36
C ILE A 23 4.35 1.83 3.39
N ASP A 24 4.37 0.63 3.95
CA ASP A 24 4.32 -0.62 3.19
C ASP A 24 3.06 -1.42 3.56
N ASP A 25 2.38 -1.95 2.54
CA ASP A 25 1.38 -3.01 2.68
C ASP A 25 2.06 -4.34 2.35
N ASN A 26 2.45 -5.08 3.40
CA ASN A 26 3.25 -6.28 3.28
C ASN A 26 2.55 -7.50 3.90
N ALA A 27 1.78 -8.20 3.07
CA ALA A 27 1.09 -9.43 3.45
C ALA A 27 1.99 -10.68 3.46
N ILE A 28 3.28 -10.60 3.11
CA ILE A 28 4.18 -11.76 3.05
C ILE A 28 5.11 -11.89 4.27
N ILE A 29 4.87 -11.11 5.35
CA ILE A 29 5.66 -11.21 6.58
C ILE A 29 5.29 -12.49 7.34
N SER A 30 6.26 -13.37 7.59
CA SER A 30 5.97 -14.65 8.25
C SER A 30 5.35 -14.47 9.65
N GLY A 31 4.27 -15.22 9.93
CA GLY A 31 3.65 -15.32 11.25
C GLY A 31 2.90 -14.09 11.75
N ARG A 32 2.57 -13.11 10.89
CA ARG A 32 1.76 -11.94 11.28
C ARG A 32 0.28 -12.17 10.99
N VAL A 33 -0.58 -11.52 11.78
CA VAL A 33 -2.05 -11.67 11.74
C VAL A 33 -2.65 -11.31 10.37
N GLY A 34 -2.06 -10.35 9.66
CA GLY A 34 -2.54 -9.92 8.32
C GLY A 34 -1.84 -10.61 7.16
N SER A 35 -1.03 -11.64 7.40
CA SER A 35 -0.22 -12.24 6.35
C SER A 35 -0.97 -13.30 5.57
N SER A 36 -0.80 -13.27 4.25
CA SER A 36 -1.30 -14.28 3.33
C SER A 36 -0.41 -14.37 2.10
N VAL A 37 -0.25 -15.58 1.57
CA VAL A 37 0.48 -15.82 0.31
C VAL A 37 -0.41 -15.49 -0.90
N PHE A 38 -1.72 -15.67 -0.75
CA PHE A 38 -2.72 -15.38 -1.76
C PHE A 38 -3.86 -14.56 -1.15
N ASP A 39 -4.44 -13.63 -1.91
CA ASP A 39 -5.63 -12.91 -1.47
C ASP A 39 -6.91 -13.78 -1.59
N GLY A 40 -8.06 -13.21 -1.26
CA GLY A 40 -9.35 -13.92 -1.30
C GLY A 40 -9.79 -14.39 -2.69
N GLU A 41 -9.13 -13.94 -3.75
CA GLU A 41 -9.39 -14.34 -5.14
C GLU A 41 -8.30 -15.29 -5.69
N GLY A 42 -7.27 -15.60 -4.89
CA GLY A 42 -6.17 -16.47 -5.28
C GLY A 42 -5.02 -15.75 -5.99
N PHE A 43 -4.97 -14.41 -5.99
CA PHE A 43 -3.83 -13.68 -6.54
C PHE A 43 -2.65 -13.65 -5.57
N PRO A 44 -1.41 -13.87 -6.03
CA PRO A 44 -0.24 -13.82 -5.18
C PRO A 44 -0.07 -12.45 -4.51
N CYS A 45 0.04 -12.44 -3.18
CA CYS A 45 0.37 -11.25 -2.43
C CYS A 45 1.82 -10.81 -2.69
N ARG A 46 2.07 -9.50 -2.57
CA ARG A 46 3.39 -8.89 -2.75
C ARG A 46 3.57 -7.78 -1.72
N ASN A 47 4.82 -7.45 -1.41
CA ASN A 47 5.11 -6.23 -0.69
C ASN A 47 4.80 -5.03 -1.60
N LYS A 48 3.87 -4.18 -1.19
CA LYS A 48 3.50 -2.96 -1.89
C LYS A 48 4.03 -1.77 -1.09
N LYS A 49 4.96 -1.04 -1.67
CA LYS A 49 5.36 0.27 -1.15
C LYS A 49 4.28 1.27 -1.52
N ILE A 50 3.59 1.79 -0.52
CA ILE A 50 2.46 2.72 -0.69
C ILE A 50 2.93 4.16 -0.55
N ILE A 51 3.87 4.44 0.36
CA ILE A 51 4.51 5.75 0.47
C ILE A 51 6.02 5.55 0.59
N GLU A 52 6.79 6.24 -0.25
CA GLU A 52 8.26 6.27 -0.21
C GLU A 52 8.75 7.70 0.04
N SER A 53 9.44 7.95 1.15
CA SER A 53 9.93 9.28 1.54
C SER A 53 8.86 10.38 1.46
N GLY A 54 7.64 10.06 1.90
CA GLY A 54 6.49 10.97 1.86
C GLY A 54 5.79 11.10 0.49
N HIS A 55 6.25 10.42 -0.56
CA HIS A 55 5.59 10.36 -1.88
C HIS A 55 4.64 9.16 -1.97
N PHE A 56 3.40 9.39 -2.41
CA PHE A 56 2.36 8.35 -2.58
C PHE A 56 2.45 7.63 -3.93
#